data_AF-A0A950TLL0-F1
#
_entry.id   AF-A0A950TLL0-F1
#
_cell.length_a   1.000
_cell.length_b   1.000
_cell.length_c   1.000
_cell.angle_alpha   90.00
_cell.angle_beta   90.00
_cell.angle_gamma   90.00
#
_symmetry.space_group_name_H-M   'P 1'
#
loop_
_entity.id
_entity.type
_entity.pdbx_description
1 polymer ?
#
loop_
_entity_poly.entity_id
_entity_poly.type
_entity_poly.pdbx_seq_one_letter_code
_entity_poly.pdbx_strand_id
1 'polypeptide(L)' 'MHVMVLGAGVIGTTSAWFLRQAGHDVSVIEREARAASETSFANGGQISVSHAEPWANPSAPLKVLRWLFADDAP' A
#
# COMPACT_ATOMS: atom_id res chain seq x y z
N MET A 1 -22.76 2.85 -9.76
CA MET A 1 -22.09 1.66 -10.34
C MET A 1 -21.69 0.72 -9.21
N HIS A 2 -21.65 -0.60 -9.45
CA HIS A 2 -21.12 -1.57 -8.49
C HIS A 2 -19.62 -1.78 -8.76
N VAL A 3 -18.79 -1.66 -7.73
CA VAL A 3 -17.33 -1.78 -7.81
C VAL A 3 -16.85 -2.87 -6.87
N MET A 4 -16.06 -3.80 -7.39
CA MET A 4 -15.43 -4.84 -6.59
C MET A 4 -13.99 -4.45 -6.26
N VAL A 5 -13.64 -4.47 -4.98
CA VAL A 5 -12.28 -4.25 -4.48
C VAL A 5 -11.71 -5.58 -4.00
N LEU A 6 -10.57 -5.97 -4.55
CA LEU A 6 -9.89 -7.23 -4.20
C LEU A 6 -8.79 -6.93 -3.17
N GLY A 7 -8.92 -7.50 -1.98
CA GLY A 7 -8.04 -7.31 -0.83
C GLY A 7 -8.58 -6.32 0.19
N ALA A 8 -8.62 -6.73 1.47
CA ALA A 8 -9.01 -5.93 2.63
C ALA A 8 -7.78 -5.47 3.45
N GLY A 9 -6.65 -5.21 2.78
CA GLY A 9 -5.53 -4.46 3.35
C GLY A 9 -5.84 -2.96 3.45
N VAL A 10 -4.87 -2.17 3.92
CA VAL A 10 -5.02 -0.72 4.11
C VAL A 10 -5.43 0.01 2.82
N ILE A 11 -4.82 -0.34 1.68
CA ILE A 11 -5.12 0.29 0.38
C ILE A 11 -6.51 -0.10 -0.12
N GLY A 12 -6.88 -1.37 -0.06
CA GLY A 12 -8.21 -1.82 -0.49
C GLY A 12 -9.33 -1.22 0.35
N THR A 13 -9.16 -1.20 1.68
CA THR A 13 -10.16 -0.65 2.60
C THR A 13 -10.35 0.86 2.42
N THR A 14 -9.26 1.62 2.28
CA THR A 14 -9.34 3.07 2.03
C THR A 14 -9.93 3.38 0.66
N SER A 15 -9.58 2.62 -0.37
CA SER A 15 -10.18 2.76 -1.71
C SER A 15 -11.68 2.49 -1.68
N ALA A 16 -12.11 1.40 -1.04
CA ALA A 16 -13.53 1.07 -0.88
C ALA A 16 -14.29 2.17 -0.14
N TRP A 17 -13.68 2.77 0.88
CA TRP A 17 -14.30 3.87 1.61
C TRP A 17 -14.53 5.10 0.73
N PHE A 18 -13.52 5.56 -0.01
CA PHE A 18 -13.67 6.70 -0.90
C PHE A 18 -14.64 6.43 -2.07
N LEU A 19 -14.63 5.22 -2.63
CA LEU A 19 -15.59 4.81 -3.65
C LEU A 19 -17.02 4.85 -3.10
N ARG A 20 -17.23 4.39 -1.86
CA ARG A 20 -18.55 4.44 -1.23
C ARG A 20 -19.00 5.88 -0.95
N GLN A 21 -18.11 6.76 -0.50
CA GLN A 21 -18.41 8.20 -0.37
C GLN A 21 -18.80 8.84 -1.70
N ALA A 22 -18.18 8.43 -2.81
CA ALA A 22 -18.50 8.90 -4.14
C ALA A 22 -19.83 8.34 -4.71
N GLY A 23 -20.59 7.57 -3.93
CA GLY A 23 -21.91 7.06 -4.31
C GLY A 23 -21.88 5.74 -5.07
N HIS A 24 -20.74 5.03 -5.06
CA HIS A 24 -20.67 3.68 -5.61
C HIS A 24 -21.19 2.64 -4.61
N ASP A 25 -21.79 1.58 -5.13
CA ASP A 25 -22.01 0.36 -4.38
C ASP A 25 -20.72 -0.47 -4.43
N VAL A 26 -20.25 -0.97 -3.30
CA VAL A 26 -18.90 -1.52 -3.18
C VAL A 26 -18.91 -2.85 -2.44
N SER A 27 -18.36 -3.88 -3.07
CA SER A 27 -18.04 -5.16 -2.43
C SER A 27 -16.53 -5.27 -2.23
N VAL A 28 -16.09 -5.60 -1.02
CA VAL A 28 -14.68 -5.91 -0.74
C VAL A 28 -14.55 -7.42 -0.60
N ILE A 29 -13.66 -8.04 -1.37
CA ILE A 29 -13.38 -9.47 -1.35
C ILE A 29 -11.99 -9.69 -0.77
N GLU A 30 -11.90 -10.45 0.31
CA GLU A 30 -10.65 -10.82 0.97
C GLU A 30 -10.47 -12.34 0.90
N ARG A 31 -9.24 -12.79 0.62
CA ARG A 31 -8.90 -14.22 0.62
C ARG A 31 -8.66 -14.76 2.03
N GLU A 32 -8.15 -13.90 2.91
CA GLU A 32 -7.84 -14.25 4.29
C GLU A 32 -9.08 -14.25 5.18
N ALA A 33 -9.03 -15.00 6.28
CA ALA A 33 -10.15 -15.08 7.23
C ALA A 33 -10.45 -13.74 7.93
N ARG A 34 -9.48 -12.81 7.96
CA ARG A 34 -9.60 -11.48 8.58
C ARG A 34 -9.00 -10.41 7.66
N ALA A 35 -9.58 -9.22 7.69
CA ALA A 35 -9.00 -8.05 7.04
C ALA A 35 -7.61 -7.73 7.62
N ALA A 36 -6.76 -7.12 6.80
CA ALA A 36 -5.41 -6.70 7.18
C ALA A 36 -4.54 -7.80 7.82
N SER A 37 -4.62 -9.05 7.31
CA SER A 37 -3.87 -10.18 7.89
C SER A 37 -2.43 -10.34 7.36
N GLU A 38 -2.06 -9.62 6.29
CA GLU A 38 -0.73 -9.73 5.67
C GLU A 38 0.11 -8.46 5.86
N THR A 39 0.57 -7.79 4.80
CA THR A 39 1.45 -6.61 4.89
C THR A 39 0.87 -5.46 5.73
N SER A 40 -0.46 -5.38 5.84
CA SER A 40 -1.13 -4.40 6.69
C SER A 40 -1.19 -4.81 8.16
N PHE A 41 -0.98 -6.09 8.48
CA PHE A 41 -0.98 -6.60 9.84
C PHE A 41 0.24 -6.07 10.60
N ALA A 42 0.00 -5.41 11.73
CA ALA A 42 1.05 -4.97 12.64
C ALA A 42 2.22 -4.23 11.94
N ASN A 43 1.95 -3.43 10.91
CA ASN A 43 2.97 -2.72 10.12
C ASN A 43 3.69 -1.58 10.87
N GLY A 44 3.51 -1.49 12.19
CA GLY A 44 4.09 -0.46 13.05
C GLY A 44 3.49 0.94 12.88
N GLY A 45 2.53 1.13 11.97
CA GLY A 45 1.94 2.45 11.70
C GLY A 45 2.95 3.50 11.23
N GLN A 46 4.12 3.07 10.75
CA GLN A 46 5.18 3.97 10.32
C GLN A 46 4.72 4.77 9.11
N ILE A 47 4.79 6.10 9.21
CA ILE A 47 4.54 7.00 8.08
C ILE A 47 5.89 7.49 7.57
N SER A 48 6.31 6.95 6.42
CA SER A 48 7.51 7.41 5.71
C SER A 48 7.14 8.54 4.76
N VAL A 49 7.27 9.78 5.22
CA VAL A 49 6.94 10.99 4.44
C VAL A 49 7.90 11.25 3.28
N SER A 50 9.14 10.74 3.35
CA SER A 50 10.19 10.98 2.35
C SER A 50 10.53 9.76 1.47
N HIS A 51 9.93 8.59 1.73
CA HIS A 51 10.23 7.37 0.96
C HIS A 51 9.01 6.45 0.82
N ALA A 52 8.29 6.59 -0.28
CA ALA A 52 7.11 5.78 -0.61
C ALA A 52 7.39 4.64 -1.61
N GLU A 53 8.63 4.52 -2.12
CA GLU A 53 8.95 3.50 -3.12
C GLU A 53 9.17 2.12 -2.48
N PRO A 54 8.60 1.04 -3.04
CA PRO A 54 8.84 -0.32 -2.55
C PRO A 54 10.30 -0.72 -2.69
N TRP A 55 10.88 -1.29 -1.64
CA TRP A 55 12.22 -1.89 -1.70
C TRP A 55 12.31 -3.09 -2.66
N ALA A 56 11.19 -3.77 -2.90
CA ALA A 56 11.07 -4.86 -3.87
C ALA A 56 10.92 -4.36 -5.34
N ASN A 57 11.46 -3.18 -5.65
CA ASN A 57 11.48 -2.63 -7.00
C ASN A 57 12.72 -3.14 -7.77
N PRO A 58 12.60 -3.58 -9.04
CA PRO A 58 13.74 -3.94 -9.88
C PRO A 58 14.86 -2.89 -9.95
N SER A 59 14.53 -1.60 -9.81
CA SER A 59 15.51 -0.52 -9.80
C SER A 59 16.19 -0.29 -8.44
N ALA A 60 15.73 -0.95 -7.37
CA ALA A 60 16.25 -0.75 -6.01
C ALA A 60 17.76 -1.01 -5.89
N PRO A 61 18.35 -2.08 -6.46
CA PRO A 61 19.80 -2.29 -6.37
C PRO A 61 20.62 -1.16 -6.99
N LEU A 62 20.19 -0.66 -8.16
CA LEU A 62 20.87 0.47 -8.82
C LEU A 62 20.70 1.77 -8.03
N LYS A 63 19.53 1.95 -7.39
CA LYS A 63 19.25 3.11 -6.54
C LYS A 63 20.16 3.11 -5.30
N VAL A 64 20.33 1.96 -4.64
CA VAL A 64 21.26 1.78 -3.52
C VAL A 64 22.70 2.08 -3.93
N LEU A 65 23.16 1.56 -5.08
CA LEU A 65 24.50 1.87 -5.59
C LEU A 65 24.72 3.37 -5.82
N ARG A 66 23.71 4.08 -6.33
CA ARG A 66 23.79 5.54 -6.51
C ARG A 66 23.81 6.29 -5.17
N TRP A 67 23.06 5.83 -4.18
CA TRP A 67 23.02 6.46 -2.85
C TRP A 67 24.33 6.39 -2.09
N LEU A 68 25.15 5.36 -2.32
CA LEU A 68 26.49 5.28 -1.73
C LEU A 68 27.40 6.47 -2.08
N PHE A 69 27.07 7.22 -3.13
CA PHE A 69 27.83 8.38 -3.61
C PHE A 69 27.06 9.70 -3.53
N ALA A 70 25.91 9.74 -2.84
CA ALA A 70 25.11 10.94 -2.69
C ALA A 70 25.06 11.38 -1.21
N ASP A 71 25.52 12.59 -0.93
CA ASP A 71 25.62 13.15 0.43
C ASP A 71 24.26 13.38 1.10
N ASP A 72 23.19 13.48 0.30
CA ASP A 72 21.80 13.71 0.71
C ASP A 72 20.90 12.48 0.46
N ALA A 73 21.51 11.29 0.30
CA ALA A 73 20.76 10.06 0.24
C ALA A 73 19.88 9.87 1.51
N PRO A 74 18.66 9.32 1.37
CA PRO A 74 17.77 9.05 2.49
C PRO A 74 18.32 8.00 3.46
#